data_AF-A0A931Z651-F1
#
_entry.id   AF-A0A931Z651-F1
#
_cell.length_a   1.000
_cell.length_b   1.000
_cell.length_c   1.000
_cell.angle_alpha   90.00
_cell.angle_beta   90.00
_cell.angle_gamma   90.00
#
_symmetry.space_group_name_H-M   'P 1'
#
loop_
_entity.id
_entity.type
_entity.pdbx_description
1 polymer ?
#
loop_
_entity_poly.entity_id
_entity_poly.type
_entity_poly.pdbx_seq_one_letter_code
_entity_poly.pdbx_strand_id
1 'polypeptide(L)'
;MVQAARSGKQNIVEGSRAARTSTEMEIKLTNVARASLDELLNDYGDFLRNERAAWDKNSREARYVRRLGGKPEMTFEDIREFAETRPGSVMANIALCLIHQANFLLDRQLLRLEQDFLKEGGLRERMMRARLESRRKGQILKDTGAYRIYGITISGA
;
A
#
# COMPACT_ATOMS: atom_id res chain seq x y z
N MET A 1 13.21 16.92 -2.43
CA MET A 1 12.57 16.36 -3.66
C MET A 1 13.07 14.98 -4.07
N VAL A 2 14.27 14.81 -4.64
CA VAL A 2 14.72 13.51 -5.20
C VAL A 2 14.76 12.40 -4.15
N GLN A 3 15.26 12.71 -2.94
CA GLN A 3 15.32 11.75 -1.84
C GLN A 3 13.93 11.33 -1.37
N ALA A 4 13.02 12.30 -1.15
CA ALA A 4 11.64 12.05 -0.77
C ALA A 4 10.90 11.18 -1.80
N ALA A 5 11.07 11.46 -3.10
CA ALA A 5 10.49 10.66 -4.18
C ALA A 5 11.03 9.22 -4.19
N ARG A 6 12.34 9.06 -4.04
CA ARG A 6 12.98 7.73 -3.97
C ARG A 6 12.51 6.96 -2.73
N SER A 7 12.52 7.61 -1.57
CA SER A 7 12.09 7.03 -0.30
C SER A 7 10.63 6.61 -0.35
N GLY A 8 9.73 7.47 -0.86
CA GLY A 8 8.31 7.18 -1.01
C GLY A 8 8.06 5.91 -1.81
N LYS A 9 8.60 5.84 -3.03
CA LYS A 9 8.50 4.64 -3.89
C LYS A 9 9.07 3.39 -3.19
N GLN A 10 10.26 3.50 -2.61
CA GLN A 10 10.96 2.37 -2.03
C GLN A 10 10.17 1.76 -0.87
N ASN A 11 9.65 2.58 0.03
CA ASN A 11 8.88 2.14 1.19
C ASN A 11 7.52 1.52 0.80
N ILE A 12 6.87 1.97 -0.28
CA ILE A 12 5.66 1.31 -0.82
C ILE A 12 6.00 -0.13 -1.23
N VAL A 13 7.08 -0.31 -1.99
CA VAL A 13 7.49 -1.61 -2.49
C VAL A 13 7.92 -2.54 -1.35
N GLU A 14 8.71 -2.02 -0.40
CA GLU A 14 9.15 -2.78 0.76
C GLU A 14 8.00 -3.16 1.69
N GLY A 15 7.07 -2.23 1.94
CA GLY A 15 5.86 -2.48 2.75
C GLY A 15 5.02 -3.60 2.15
N SER A 16 4.76 -3.54 0.84
CA SER A 16 4.03 -4.60 0.13
C SER A 16 4.73 -5.96 0.19
N ARG A 17 6.07 -6.00 0.12
CA ARG A 17 6.82 -7.25 0.30
C ARG A 17 6.75 -7.78 1.73
N ALA A 18 6.82 -6.88 2.71
CA ALA A 18 6.75 -7.21 4.13
C ALA A 18 5.37 -7.73 4.56
N ALA A 19 4.29 -7.33 3.87
CA ALA A 19 2.91 -7.78 4.10
C ALA A 19 2.79 -9.31 4.25
N ARG A 20 3.61 -10.06 3.51
CA ARG A 20 3.64 -11.54 3.53
C ARG A 20 4.15 -12.14 4.84
N THR A 21 4.93 -11.39 5.63
CA THR A 21 5.64 -11.91 6.80
C THR A 21 5.40 -11.10 8.06
N SER A 22 5.04 -9.83 7.95
CA SER A 22 4.79 -8.94 9.08
C SER A 22 3.86 -7.79 8.72
N THR A 23 2.65 -7.83 9.27
CA THR A 23 1.66 -6.73 9.20
C THR A 23 2.18 -5.45 9.87
N GLU A 24 2.91 -5.57 10.98
CA GLU A 24 3.51 -4.42 11.67
C GLU A 24 4.53 -3.69 10.77
N MET A 25 5.37 -4.45 10.07
CA MET A 25 6.37 -3.88 9.17
C MET A 25 5.71 -3.25 7.94
N GLU A 26 4.66 -3.87 7.41
CA GLU A 26 3.86 -3.28 6.33
C GLU A 26 3.28 -1.93 6.75
N ILE A 27 2.62 -1.83 7.92
CA ILE A 27 2.07 -0.58 8.44
C ILE A 27 3.17 0.48 8.60
N LYS A 28 4.31 0.10 9.19
CA LYS A 28 5.43 1.03 9.41
C LYS A 28 5.97 1.59 8.10
N LEU A 29 6.25 0.74 7.11
CA LEU A 29 6.81 1.16 5.84
C LEU A 29 5.80 1.97 5.02
N THR A 30 4.51 1.59 5.03
CA THR A 30 3.45 2.38 4.39
C THR A 30 3.34 3.77 5.02
N ASN A 31 3.48 3.90 6.35
CA ASN A 31 3.55 5.20 7.03
C ASN A 31 4.77 6.03 6.59
N VAL A 32 5.96 5.42 6.52
CA VAL A 32 7.17 6.12 6.05
C VAL A 32 7.04 6.57 4.59
N ALA A 33 6.42 5.75 3.74
CA ALA A 33 6.09 6.14 2.37
C ALA A 33 5.18 7.36 2.33
N ARG A 34 4.10 7.35 3.13
CA ARG A 34 3.14 8.45 3.21
C ARG A 34 3.78 9.76 3.68
N ALA A 35 4.68 9.70 4.66
CA ALA A 35 5.44 10.85 5.14
C ALA A 35 6.40 11.37 4.07
N SER A 36 7.13 10.49 3.38
CA SER A 36 8.04 10.87 2.29
C SER A 36 7.30 11.56 1.13
N LEU A 37 6.09 11.09 0.81
CA LEU A 37 5.27 11.72 -0.21
C LEU A 37 4.67 13.06 0.25
N ASP A 38 4.43 13.25 1.55
CA ASP A 38 4.01 14.54 2.12
C ASP A 38 5.13 15.59 2.03
N GLU A 39 6.36 15.19 2.33
CA GLU A 39 7.55 16.03 2.15
C GLU A 39 7.67 16.44 0.67
N LEU A 40 7.56 15.48 -0.25
CA LEU A 40 7.62 15.76 -1.68
C LEU A 40 6.49 16.68 -2.15
N LEU A 41 5.28 16.52 -1.59
CA LEU A 41 4.14 17.37 -1.87
C LEU A 41 4.41 18.82 -1.46
N ASN A 42 4.97 19.02 -0.26
CA ASN A 42 5.33 20.33 0.25
C ASN A 42 6.41 20.99 -0.62
N ASP A 43 7.46 20.24 -1.00
CA ASP A 43 8.51 20.74 -1.90
C ASP A 43 7.95 21.24 -3.25
N TYR A 44 7.08 20.46 -3.90
CA TYR A 44 6.44 20.89 -5.16
C TYR A 44 5.50 22.08 -4.94
N GLY A 45 4.82 22.12 -3.80
CA GLY A 45 3.99 23.24 -3.39
C GLY A 45 4.79 24.54 -3.26
N ASP A 46 5.96 24.49 -2.62
CA ASP A 46 6.87 25.64 -2.49
C ASP A 46 7.39 26.11 -3.84
N PHE A 47 7.84 25.18 -4.69
CA PHE A 47 8.27 25.49 -6.05
C PHE A 47 7.18 26.22 -6.84
N LEU A 48 5.95 25.71 -6.82
CA LEU A 48 4.82 26.31 -7.54
C LEU A 48 4.36 27.65 -6.96
N ARG A 49 4.49 27.85 -5.65
CA ARG A 49 4.22 29.15 -5.01
C ARG A 49 5.20 30.21 -5.51
N ASN A 50 6.48 29.87 -5.59
CA ASN A 50 7.52 30.78 -6.07
C ASN A 50 7.31 31.16 -7.55
N GLU A 51 6.89 30.20 -8.39
CA GLU A 51 6.58 30.46 -9.81
C GLU A 51 5.18 31.06 -10.04
N ARG A 52 4.34 31.17 -9.00
CA ARG A 52 2.92 31.57 -9.11
C ARG A 52 2.15 30.77 -10.15
N ALA A 53 2.46 29.47 -10.26
CA ALA A 53 2.00 28.60 -11.32
C ALA A 53 1.12 27.44 -10.81
N ALA A 54 0.68 27.47 -9.55
CA ALA A 54 -0.19 26.45 -8.99
C ALA A 54 -1.56 26.42 -9.70
N TRP A 55 -1.98 25.23 -10.13
CA TRP A 55 -3.29 25.03 -10.73
C TRP A 55 -4.39 25.05 -9.67
N ASP A 56 -5.57 25.55 -10.05
CA ASP A 56 -6.78 25.30 -9.26
C ASP A 56 -7.06 23.79 -9.21
N LYS A 57 -7.53 23.30 -8.04
CA LYS A 57 -7.79 21.88 -7.83
C LYS A 57 -8.85 21.32 -8.79
N ASN A 58 -9.68 22.14 -9.39
CA ASN A 58 -10.73 21.75 -10.33
C ASN A 58 -10.47 22.22 -11.77
N SER A 59 -9.24 22.68 -12.05
CA SER A 59 -8.81 23.02 -13.41
C SER A 59 -8.98 21.82 -14.35
N ARG A 60 -9.09 22.11 -15.65
CA ARG A 60 -9.23 21.08 -16.68
C ARG A 60 -8.01 20.14 -16.66
N GLU A 61 -6.84 20.71 -16.47
CA GLU A 61 -5.53 20.07 -16.42
C GLU A 61 -5.42 19.16 -15.20
N ALA A 62 -5.76 19.65 -13.99
CA ALA A 62 -5.75 18.83 -12.77
C ALA A 62 -6.72 17.65 -12.86
N ARG A 63 -7.94 17.87 -13.39
CA ARG A 63 -8.92 16.80 -13.62
C ARG A 63 -8.45 15.79 -14.67
N TYR A 64 -7.72 16.23 -15.70
CA TYR A 64 -7.13 15.34 -16.69
C TYR A 64 -6.09 14.42 -16.04
N VAL A 65 -5.16 14.98 -15.27
CA VAL A 65 -4.12 14.19 -14.57
C VAL A 65 -4.73 13.20 -13.58
N ARG A 66 -5.80 13.56 -12.87
CA ARG A 66 -6.50 12.61 -11.98
C ARG A 66 -7.05 11.40 -12.74
N ARG A 67 -7.66 11.62 -13.91
CA ARG A 67 -8.13 10.50 -14.75
C ARG A 67 -6.96 9.67 -15.28
N LEU A 68 -5.85 10.32 -15.62
CA LEU A 68 -4.64 9.65 -16.10
C LEU A 68 -4.06 8.72 -15.03
N GLY A 69 -3.92 9.21 -13.79
CA GLY A 69 -3.38 8.44 -12.66
C GLY A 69 -4.21 7.22 -12.24
N GLY A 70 -5.44 7.10 -12.73
CA GLY A 70 -6.29 5.93 -12.52
C GLY A 70 -6.05 4.77 -13.50
N LYS A 71 -5.12 4.90 -14.46
CA LYS A 71 -4.81 3.86 -15.46
C LYS A 71 -3.64 2.98 -14.99
N PRO A 72 -3.87 1.70 -14.65
CA PRO A 72 -2.83 0.83 -14.08
C PRO A 72 -1.74 0.43 -15.08
N GLU A 73 -2.01 0.50 -16.39
CA GLU A 73 -1.11 0.06 -17.47
C GLU A 73 -0.11 1.15 -17.90
N MET A 74 -0.15 2.34 -17.30
CA MET A 74 0.64 3.47 -17.78
C MET A 74 2.13 3.30 -17.46
N THR A 75 2.95 3.43 -18.49
CA THR A 75 4.41 3.32 -18.44
C THR A 75 5.08 4.69 -18.49
N PHE A 76 6.40 4.72 -18.27
CA PHE A 76 7.16 5.95 -18.48
C PHE A 76 7.11 6.43 -19.95
N GLU A 77 7.03 5.51 -20.92
CA GLU A 77 6.96 5.85 -22.34
C GLU A 77 5.71 6.67 -22.66
N ASP A 78 4.58 6.33 -22.04
CA ASP A 78 3.30 7.03 -22.23
C ASP A 78 3.34 8.49 -21.77
N ILE A 79 4.29 8.85 -20.90
CA ILE A 79 4.44 10.18 -20.32
C ILE A 79 5.78 10.84 -20.66
N ARG A 80 6.68 10.17 -21.38
CA ARG A 80 8.05 10.65 -21.65
C ARG A 80 8.01 11.99 -22.37
N GLU A 81 7.23 12.10 -23.44
CA GLU A 81 7.12 13.34 -24.21
C GLU A 81 6.69 14.50 -23.31
N PHE A 82 5.72 14.30 -22.41
CA PHE A 82 5.30 15.32 -21.46
C PHE A 82 6.43 15.67 -20.48
N ALA A 83 7.12 14.66 -19.96
CA ALA A 83 8.20 14.84 -19.00
C ALA A 83 9.41 15.61 -19.57
N GLU A 84 9.69 15.43 -20.86
CA GLU A 84 10.85 16.03 -21.53
C GLU A 84 10.55 17.39 -22.18
N THR A 85 9.30 17.65 -22.59
CA THR A 85 8.95 18.86 -23.36
C THR A 85 8.23 19.94 -22.54
N ARG A 86 7.63 19.59 -21.40
CA ARG A 86 6.80 20.54 -20.64
C ARG A 86 7.63 21.33 -19.62
N PRO A 87 7.26 22.59 -19.35
CA PRO A 87 7.92 23.39 -18.32
C PRO A 87 7.89 22.73 -16.94
N GLY A 88 8.86 23.09 -16.08
CA GLY A 88 8.94 22.62 -14.70
C GLY A 88 7.65 22.85 -13.91
N SER A 89 7.01 24.01 -14.05
CA SER A 89 5.69 24.31 -13.45
C SER A 89 4.60 23.31 -13.81
N VAL A 90 4.53 22.90 -15.08
CA VAL A 90 3.55 21.92 -15.55
C VAL A 90 3.83 20.57 -14.93
N MET A 91 5.09 20.12 -14.94
CA MET A 91 5.49 18.85 -14.36
C MET A 91 5.30 18.81 -12.84
N ALA A 92 5.57 19.91 -12.15
CA ALA A 92 5.32 20.05 -10.71
C ALA A 92 3.83 19.96 -10.37
N ASN A 93 2.93 20.58 -11.15
CA ASN A 93 1.49 20.44 -10.95
C ASN A 93 0.98 19.01 -11.22
N ILE A 94 1.51 18.35 -12.25
CA ILE A 94 1.22 16.94 -12.54
C ILE A 94 1.64 16.07 -11.35
N ALA A 95 2.88 16.24 -10.87
CA ALA A 95 3.40 15.51 -9.72
C ALA A 95 2.54 15.75 -8.48
N LEU A 96 2.19 17.00 -8.18
CA LEU A 96 1.32 17.36 -7.06
C LEU A 96 -0.04 16.65 -7.12
N CYS A 97 -0.68 16.58 -8.29
CA CYS A 97 -1.93 15.85 -8.48
C CYS A 97 -1.76 14.34 -8.26
N LEU A 98 -0.68 13.74 -8.74
CA LEU A 98 -0.41 12.30 -8.58
C LEU A 98 -0.07 11.95 -7.12
N ILE A 99 0.70 12.79 -6.44
CA ILE A 99 1.07 12.61 -5.04
C ILE A 99 -0.16 12.69 -4.14
N HIS A 100 -1.07 13.65 -4.38
CA HIS A 100 -2.35 13.68 -3.64
C HIS A 100 -3.16 12.39 -3.79
N GLN A 101 -3.21 11.81 -4.99
CA GLN A 101 -3.91 10.54 -5.21
C GLN A 101 -3.20 9.37 -4.53
N ALA A 102 -1.88 9.30 -4.62
CA ALA A 102 -1.08 8.29 -3.94
C ALA A 102 -1.28 8.37 -2.42
N ASN A 103 -1.20 9.57 -1.84
CA ASN A 103 -1.43 9.80 -0.41
C ASN A 103 -2.82 9.34 0.02
N PHE A 104 -3.86 9.68 -0.74
CA PHE A 104 -5.23 9.22 -0.45
C PHE A 104 -5.35 7.69 -0.45
N LEU A 105 -4.68 7.01 -1.38
CA LEU A 105 -4.68 5.55 -1.45
C LEU A 105 -3.89 4.93 -0.28
N LEU A 106 -2.74 5.51 0.08
CA LEU A 106 -1.94 5.06 1.23
C LEU A 106 -2.70 5.26 2.55
N ASP A 107 -3.38 6.39 2.73
CA ASP A 107 -4.20 6.65 3.91
C ASP A 107 -5.31 5.58 4.05
N ARG A 108 -5.97 5.21 2.94
CA ARG A 108 -6.96 4.13 2.93
C ARG A 108 -6.36 2.76 3.21
N GLN A 109 -5.17 2.48 2.67
CA GLN A 109 -4.46 1.23 2.95
C GLN A 109 -4.11 1.12 4.44
N LEU A 110 -3.58 2.18 5.03
CA LEU A 110 -3.24 2.24 6.47
C LEU A 110 -4.47 2.00 7.33
N LEU A 111 -5.57 2.72 7.09
CA LEU A 111 -6.82 2.52 7.81
C LEU A 111 -7.31 1.08 7.73
N ARG A 112 -7.18 0.44 6.57
CA ARG A 112 -7.57 -0.96 6.41
C ARG A 112 -6.65 -1.91 7.18
N LEU A 113 -5.33 -1.71 7.08
CA LEU A 113 -4.34 -2.53 7.78
C LEU A 113 -4.50 -2.44 9.29
N GLU A 114 -4.76 -1.25 9.83
CA GLU A 114 -5.04 -1.03 11.25
C GLU A 114 -6.30 -1.77 11.70
N GLN A 115 -7.39 -1.67 10.92
CA GLN A 115 -8.63 -2.40 11.22
C GLN A 115 -8.44 -3.92 11.20
N ASP A 116 -7.71 -4.44 10.21
CA ASP A 116 -7.46 -5.87 10.09
C ASP A 116 -6.54 -6.35 11.23
N PHE A 117 -5.55 -5.55 11.61
CA PHE A 117 -4.68 -5.84 12.76
C PHE A 117 -5.47 -5.90 14.07
N LEU A 118 -6.38 -4.95 14.32
CA LEU A 118 -7.24 -4.96 15.52
C LEU A 118 -8.20 -6.15 15.56
N LYS A 119 -8.74 -6.58 14.40
CA LYS A 119 -9.70 -7.68 14.32
C LYS A 119 -9.05 -9.06 14.41
N GLU A 120 -7.96 -9.27 13.67
CA GLU A 120 -7.41 -10.61 13.48
C GLU A 120 -6.13 -10.87 14.29
N GLY A 121 -5.46 -9.80 14.73
CA GLY A 121 -4.12 -9.82 15.31
C GLY A 121 -3.02 -9.89 14.24
N GLY A 122 -1.77 -9.87 14.68
CA GLY A 122 -0.62 -10.02 13.79
C GLY A 122 -0.52 -11.41 13.14
N LEU A 123 0.31 -11.55 12.10
CA LEU A 123 0.54 -12.86 11.44
C LEU A 123 1.01 -13.94 12.44
N ARG A 124 1.87 -13.59 13.41
CA ARG A 124 2.36 -14.51 14.44
C ARG A 124 1.23 -15.04 15.33
N GLU A 125 0.31 -14.18 15.73
CA GLU A 125 -0.85 -14.54 16.55
C GLU A 125 -1.79 -15.46 15.77
N ARG A 126 -2.08 -15.14 14.50
CA ARG A 126 -2.88 -15.98 13.62
C ARG A 126 -2.24 -17.36 13.42
N MET A 127 -0.93 -17.43 13.18
CA MET A 127 -0.21 -18.70 13.07
C MET A 127 -0.25 -19.51 14.37
N MET A 128 -0.11 -18.84 15.52
CA MET A 128 -0.21 -19.49 16.83
C MET A 128 -1.62 -20.06 17.06
N ARG A 129 -2.67 -19.27 16.77
CA ARG A 129 -4.07 -19.71 16.86
C ARG A 129 -4.33 -20.93 15.97
N ALA A 130 -3.88 -20.90 14.72
CA ALA A 130 -4.00 -22.02 13.79
C ALA A 130 -3.27 -23.29 14.30
N ARG A 131 -2.09 -23.14 14.90
CA ARG A 131 -1.36 -24.26 15.52
C ARG A 131 -2.14 -24.86 16.69
N LEU A 132 -2.71 -24.04 17.56
CA LEU A 132 -3.50 -24.51 18.70
C LEU A 132 -4.78 -25.22 18.26
N GLU A 133 -5.48 -24.70 17.25
CA GLU A 133 -6.67 -25.35 16.67
C GLU A 133 -6.34 -26.70 16.02
N SER A 134 -5.24 -26.79 15.28
CA SER A 134 -4.78 -28.06 14.69
C SER A 134 -4.47 -29.10 15.77
N ARG A 135 -3.81 -28.70 16.86
CA ARG A 135 -3.58 -29.57 18.02
C ARG A 135 -4.89 -30.03 18.67
N ARG A 136 -5.85 -29.13 18.87
CA ARG A 136 -7.16 -29.45 19.45
C ARG A 136 -7.93 -30.44 18.57
N LYS A 137 -7.96 -30.24 17.24
CA LYS A 137 -8.59 -31.18 16.29
C LYS A 137 -7.92 -32.55 16.33
N GLY A 138 -6.58 -32.59 16.37
CA GLY A 138 -5.82 -33.83 16.52
C GLY A 138 -6.12 -34.57 17.83
N GLN A 139 -6.34 -33.84 18.92
CA GLN A 139 -6.72 -34.43 20.21
C GLN A 139 -8.15 -34.97 20.19
N ILE A 140 -9.12 -34.22 19.65
CA ILE A 140 -10.52 -34.67 19.52
C ILE A 140 -10.62 -35.98 18.72
N LEU A 141 -9.85 -36.11 17.64
CA LEU A 141 -9.83 -37.34 16.83
C LEU A 141 -9.30 -38.54 17.62
N LYS A 142 -8.31 -38.33 18.50
CA LYS A 142 -7.80 -39.38 19.40
C LYS A 142 -8.82 -39.74 20.48
N ASP A 143 -9.48 -38.74 21.07
CA ASP A 143 -10.42 -38.91 22.18
C ASP A 143 -11.73 -39.58 21.72
N THR A 144 -12.12 -39.40 20.45
CA THR A 144 -13.33 -40.01 19.85
C THR A 144 -13.07 -41.37 19.21
N GLY A 145 -11.85 -41.92 19.30
CA GLY A 145 -11.49 -43.21 18.68
C GLY A 145 -11.57 -43.21 17.14
N ALA A 146 -11.64 -42.03 16.51
CA ALA A 146 -11.71 -41.87 15.06
C ALA A 146 -10.29 -41.78 14.49
N TYR A 147 -9.70 -42.94 14.19
CA TYR A 147 -8.39 -42.98 13.53
C TYR A 147 -8.54 -42.69 12.03
N ARG A 148 -7.78 -41.72 11.52
CA ARG A 148 -7.60 -41.51 10.09
C ARG A 148 -6.38 -42.30 9.64
N ILE A 149 -6.59 -43.41 8.95
CA ILE A 149 -5.55 -44.11 8.18
C ILE A 149 -5.86 -43.88 6.70
N TYR A 150 -4.91 -43.29 5.95
CA TYR A 150 -5.04 -42.98 4.52
C TYR A 150 -6.32 -42.23 4.10
N GLY A 151 -6.77 -41.24 4.88
CA GLY A 151 -7.91 -40.38 4.52
C GLY A 151 -9.29 -41.01 4.70
N ILE A 152 -9.38 -42.26 5.14
CA ILE A 152 -10.63 -42.92 5.51
C ILE A 152 -10.81 -42.79 7.03
N THR A 153 -11.98 -42.29 7.45
CA THR A 153 -12.34 -42.22 8.87
C THR A 153 -12.89 -43.59 9.28
N ILE A 154 -12.23 -44.26 10.22
CA ILE A 154 -12.71 -45.52 10.80
C ILE A 154 -13.11 -45.19 12.24
N SER A 155 -14.39 -45.37 12.61
CA SER A 155 -14.82 -45.20 14.00
C SER A 155 -14.56 -46.50 14.77
N GLY A 156 -13.86 -46.40 15.91
CA GLY A 156 -13.78 -47.50 16.86
C GLY A 156 -15.18 -47.86 17.37
N ALA A 157 -15.50 -49.16 17.36
CA ALA A 157 -16.67 -49.75 18.00
C ALA A 157 -16.47 -49.89 19.51
#